data_AF-A0A0H5QMJ3-F1
#
_entry.id   AF-A0A0H5QMJ3-F1
#
_cell.length_a   1.000
_cell.length_b   1.000
_cell.length_c   1.000
_cell.angle_alpha   90.00
_cell.angle_beta   90.00
_cell.angle_gamma   90.00
#
_symmetry.space_group_name_H-M   'P 1'
#
loop_
_entity.id
_entity.type
_entity.pdbx_description
1 polymer ?
#
loop_
_entity_poly.entity_id
_entity_poly.type
_entity_poly.pdbx_seq_one_letter_code
_entity_poly.pdbx_strand_id
1 'polypeptide(L)'
;NISCRNGCGGTMIRQEYSAKMLWVFKRNRAIVEHRGVHGHACPIVNKADHFDRAALKTIILQNPQKSAMQLVVGKPGMDGFNFSVRQIHSSFGNKDRVAYFKREILEEMGVSVP
;
A
#
# COMPACT_ATOMS: atom_id res chain seq x y z
N ASN A 1 3.75 13.85 25.26
CA ASN A 1 4.69 13.82 24.11
C ASN A 1 4.75 12.42 23.55
N ILE A 2 4.42 12.24 22.27
CA ILE A 2 4.53 10.95 21.58
C ILE A 2 5.98 10.82 21.09
N SER A 3 6.68 9.75 21.45
CA SER A 3 8.04 9.49 20.98
C SER A 3 8.05 9.06 19.50
N CYS A 4 9.15 9.36 18.80
CA CYS A 4 9.34 9.01 17.40
C CYS A 4 9.34 7.50 17.21
N ARG A 5 8.46 7.00 16.33
CA ARG A 5 8.32 5.57 16.03
C ARG A 5 9.48 4.97 15.25
N ASN A 6 10.33 5.82 14.66
CA ASN A 6 11.54 5.39 13.96
C ASN A 6 12.73 5.19 14.92
N GLY A 7 12.53 5.25 16.23
CA GLY A 7 13.53 4.88 17.24
C GLY A 7 14.62 5.93 17.50
N CYS A 8 14.54 7.13 16.93
CA CYS A 8 15.57 8.16 17.11
C CYS A 8 15.52 8.91 18.46
N GLY A 9 14.64 8.51 19.39
CA GLY A 9 14.50 9.15 20.71
C GLY A 9 13.84 10.54 20.70
N GLY A 10 13.59 11.14 19.53
CA GLY A 10 12.94 12.45 19.41
C GLY A 10 11.45 12.44 19.76
N THR A 11 10.88 13.64 19.99
CA THR A 11 9.44 13.84 20.18
C THR A 11 8.76 14.14 18.85
N MET A 12 7.65 13.46 18.55
CA MET A 12 6.81 13.78 17.39
C MET A 12 6.00 15.05 17.66
N ILE A 13 6.04 15.97 16.70
CA ILE A 13 5.26 17.22 16.71
C ILE A 13 4.24 17.15 15.57
N ARG A 14 2.99 17.52 15.86
CA ARG A 14 1.97 17.67 14.83
C ARG A 14 2.19 19.01 14.14
N GLN A 15 2.48 18.99 12.84
CA GLN A 15 2.44 20.19 12.02
C GLN A 15 1.00 20.46 11.58
N GLU A 16 0.48 21.61 11.99
CA GLU A 16 -0.84 22.08 11.56
C GLU A 16 -0.73 22.96 10.33
N TYR A 17 -1.75 22.89 9.47
CA TYR A 17 -1.86 23.70 8.27
C TYR A 17 -3.32 24.07 8.02
N SER A 18 -3.55 25.13 7.24
CA SER A 18 -4.88 25.72 7.05
C SER A 18 -5.73 25.03 5.98
N ALA A 19 -5.14 24.14 5.18
CA ALA A 19 -5.87 23.44 4.13
C ALA A 19 -6.83 22.39 4.71
N LYS A 20 -8.04 22.30 4.15
CA LYS A 20 -9.16 21.50 4.66
C LYS A 20 -9.76 20.64 3.56
N MET A 21 -10.19 19.45 3.94
CA MET A 21 -11.03 18.58 3.13
C MET A 21 -12.45 18.64 3.67
N LEU A 22 -13.40 19.00 2.82
CA LEU A 22 -14.80 19.20 3.19
C LEU A 22 -15.67 18.26 2.35
N TRP A 23 -16.64 17.63 3.01
CA TRP A 23 -17.72 16.94 2.31
C TRP A 23 -18.86 17.93 2.08
N VAL A 24 -19.16 18.23 0.82
CA VAL A 24 -20.23 19.12 0.39
C VAL A 24 -21.35 18.28 -0.20
N PHE A 25 -22.45 18.18 0.53
CA PHE A 25 -23.63 17.41 0.11
C PHE A 25 -24.55 18.32 -0.72
N LYS A 26 -24.82 17.93 -1.98
CA LYS A 26 -25.73 18.64 -2.89
C LYS A 26 -26.75 17.66 -3.47
N ARG A 27 -28.03 17.89 -3.15
CA ARG A 27 -29.16 17.02 -3.56
C ARG A 27 -28.89 15.57 -3.17
N ASN A 28 -28.55 14.73 -4.14
CA ASN A 28 -28.33 13.28 -4.02
C ASN A 28 -26.85 12.87 -4.16
N ARG A 29 -25.90 13.79 -4.00
CA ARG A 29 -24.45 13.50 -4.09
C ARG A 29 -23.64 14.18 -3.00
N ALA A 30 -22.54 13.56 -2.63
CA ALA A 30 -21.51 14.13 -1.77
C ALA A 30 -20.27 14.43 -2.62
N ILE A 31 -19.76 15.66 -2.56
CA ILE A 31 -18.57 16.13 -3.26
C ILE A 31 -17.48 16.36 -2.22
N VAL A 32 -16.27 15.92 -2.49
CA VAL A 32 -15.11 16.24 -1.66
C VAL A 32 -14.45 17.49 -2.22
N GLU A 33 -14.48 18.59 -1.46
CA GLU A 33 -13.79 19.84 -1.81
C GLU A 33 -12.52 19.99 -0.98
N HIS A 34 -11.38 20.16 -1.66
CA HIS A 34 -10.13 20.60 -1.05
C HIS A 34 -10.05 22.13 -1.07
N ARG A 35 -9.82 22.76 0.08
CA ARG A 35 -9.68 24.23 0.19
C ARG A 35 -8.38 24.59 0.90
N GLY A 36 -7.56 25.43 0.28
CA GLY A 36 -6.28 25.91 0.82
C GLY A 36 -5.07 25.24 0.17
N VAL A 37 -3.87 25.56 0.68
CA VAL A 37 -2.60 25.06 0.13
C VAL A 37 -1.85 24.29 1.21
N HIS A 38 -1.29 23.13 0.87
CA HIS A 38 -0.42 22.38 1.77
C HIS A 38 0.97 23.04 1.81
N GLY A 39 1.32 23.60 2.97
CA GLY A 39 2.65 24.20 3.24
C GLY A 39 3.59 23.29 4.01
N HIS A 40 3.31 21.98 4.08
CA HIS A 40 4.12 21.00 4.80
C HIS A 40 4.64 19.92 3.85
N ALA A 41 5.72 19.25 4.23
CA ALA A 41 6.19 18.08 3.51
C ALA A 41 5.07 17.04 3.43
N CYS A 42 4.91 16.40 2.27
CA CYS A 42 3.98 15.30 2.12
C CYS A 42 4.35 14.23 3.16
N PRO A 43 3.41 13.78 4.01
CA PRO A 43 3.71 12.70 4.94
C PRO A 43 4.14 11.48 4.14
N ILE A 44 5.10 10.72 4.68
CA ILE A 44 5.51 9.45 4.08
C ILE A 44 4.26 8.57 4.01
N VAL A 45 3.82 8.29 2.79
CA VAL A 45 2.63 7.47 2.55
C VAL A 45 3.05 6.03 2.79
N ASN A 46 2.50 5.39 3.82
CA ASN A 46 2.74 3.96 4.11
C ASN A 46 2.07 3.01 3.09
N LYS A 47 1.71 3.50 1.90
CA LYS A 47 1.11 2.70 0.82
C LYS A 47 2.20 2.46 -0.21
N ALA A 48 2.23 1.23 -0.71
CA ALA A 48 3.08 0.85 -1.81
C ALA A 48 2.88 1.82 -2.99
N ASP A 49 3.99 2.27 -3.56
CA ASP A 49 3.98 3.14 -4.73
C ASP A 49 3.92 2.34 -6.05
N HIS A 50 4.10 3.04 -7.16
CA HIS A 50 4.08 2.43 -8.49
C HIS A 50 5.26 1.48 -8.74
N PHE A 51 6.44 1.73 -8.16
CA PHE A 51 7.60 0.85 -8.28
C PHE A 51 7.40 -0.42 -7.45
N ASP A 52 6.83 -0.28 -6.25
CA ASP A 52 6.45 -1.41 -5.41
C ASP A 52 5.40 -2.31 -6.10
N ARG A 53 4.41 -1.70 -6.77
CA ARG A 53 3.39 -2.43 -7.55
C ARG A 53 4.03 -3.15 -8.74
N ALA A 54 5.00 -2.52 -9.41
CA ALA A 54 5.75 -3.15 -10.51
C ALA A 54 6.58 -4.35 -10.03
N ALA A 55 7.27 -4.23 -8.89
CA ALA A 55 8.00 -5.35 -8.28
C ALA A 55 7.05 -6.50 -7.88
N LEU A 56 5.89 -6.17 -7.29
CA LEU A 56 4.85 -7.15 -6.98
C LEU A 56 4.35 -7.88 -8.24
N LYS A 57 4.14 -7.15 -9.34
CA LYS A 57 3.76 -7.72 -10.64
C LYS A 57 4.77 -8.74 -11.13
N THR A 58 6.07 -8.43 -11.07
CA THR A 58 7.13 -9.38 -11.46
C THR A 58 7.06 -10.69 -10.67
N ILE A 59 6.88 -10.60 -9.33
CA ILE A 59 6.77 -11.80 -8.48
C ILE A 59 5.53 -12.63 -8.81
N ILE A 60 4.39 -11.98 -9.04
CA ILE A 60 3.13 -12.66 -9.37
C ILE A 60 3.26 -13.37 -10.72
N LEU A 61 3.87 -12.72 -11.72
CA LEU A 61 4.04 -13.30 -13.06
C LEU A 61 4.97 -14.52 -13.09
N GLN A 62 5.97 -14.56 -12.20
CA GLN A 62 6.81 -15.76 -12.06
C GLN A 62 6.03 -16.97 -11.55
N ASN A 63 4.97 -16.75 -10.75
CA ASN A 63 4.19 -17.82 -10.11
C ASN A 63 2.71 -17.43 -9.96
N PRO A 64 1.93 -17.31 -11.06
CA PRO A 64 0.56 -16.77 -11.02
C PRO A 64 -0.40 -17.61 -10.17
N GLN A 65 -0.08 -18.89 -9.98
CA GLN A 65 -0.84 -19.84 -9.17
C GLN A 65 -0.68 -19.64 -7.66
N LYS A 66 0.37 -18.94 -7.19
CA LYS A 66 0.54 -18.69 -5.74
C LYS A 66 -0.59 -17.83 -5.22
N SER A 67 -1.28 -18.30 -4.19
CA SER A 67 -2.31 -17.52 -3.50
C SER A 67 -1.71 -16.27 -2.83
N ALA A 68 -2.54 -15.26 -2.57
CA ALA A 68 -2.10 -14.07 -1.85
C ALA A 68 -1.46 -14.41 -0.50
N MET A 69 -2.00 -15.41 0.24
CA MET A 69 -1.43 -15.85 1.50
C MET A 69 -0.02 -16.44 1.31
N GLN A 70 0.17 -17.27 0.28
CA GLN A 70 1.48 -17.85 -0.03
C GLN A 70 2.50 -16.78 -0.46
N LEU A 71 2.06 -15.69 -1.10
CA LEU A 71 2.92 -14.56 -1.44
C LEU A 71 3.33 -13.76 -0.19
N VAL A 72 2.41 -13.58 0.76
CA VAL A 72 2.68 -12.85 2.02
C VAL A 72 3.58 -13.63 2.95
N VAL A 73 3.30 -14.92 3.15
CA VAL A 73 4.03 -15.75 4.11
C VAL A 73 5.31 -16.34 3.50
N GLY A 74 5.32 -16.59 2.19
CA GLY A 74 6.30 -17.45 1.54
C GLY A 74 6.10 -18.93 1.91
N LYS A 75 6.81 -19.84 1.23
CA LYS A 75 6.96 -21.24 1.65
C LYS A 75 8.35 -21.44 2.26
N PRO A 76 8.47 -21.71 3.58
CA PRO A 76 9.76 -22.04 4.20
C PRO A 76 10.46 -23.20 3.47
N GLY A 77 11.76 -23.05 3.23
CA GLY A 77 12.59 -24.08 2.58
C GLY A 77 12.49 -24.18 1.06
N MET A 78 11.37 -23.75 0.45
CA MET A 78 11.20 -23.74 -1.02
C MET A 78 11.50 -22.39 -1.64
N ASP A 79 10.99 -21.32 -1.05
CA ASP A 79 11.08 -19.99 -1.66
C ASP A 79 12.34 -19.22 -1.17
N GLY A 80 13.21 -19.88 -0.40
CA GLY A 80 14.34 -19.24 0.29
C GLY A 80 13.90 -18.41 1.49
N PHE A 81 14.87 -17.94 2.30
CA PHE A 81 14.61 -17.24 3.57
C PHE A 81 13.92 -15.86 3.40
N ASN A 82 13.67 -15.41 2.16
CA ASN A 82 13.33 -14.02 1.83
C ASN A 82 12.15 -13.82 0.86
N PHE A 83 11.38 -14.84 0.48
CA PHE A 83 10.29 -14.66 -0.49
C PHE A 83 8.98 -14.25 0.18
N SER A 84 8.98 -13.11 0.86
CA SER A 84 7.74 -12.47 1.28
C SER A 84 7.60 -11.17 0.53
N VAL A 85 6.43 -10.93 -0.07
CA VAL A 85 6.14 -9.63 -0.70
C VAL A 85 6.19 -8.47 0.30
N ARG A 86 6.17 -8.76 1.61
CA ARG A 86 6.41 -7.76 2.67
C ARG A 86 7.80 -7.13 2.59
N GLN A 87 8.78 -7.81 1.98
CA GLN A 87 10.12 -7.26 1.74
C GLN A 87 10.15 -6.21 0.63
N ILE A 88 9.21 -6.27 -0.33
CA ILE A 88 9.04 -5.20 -1.31
C ILE A 88 8.52 -3.95 -0.60
N HIS A 89 7.39 -4.09 0.08
CA HIS A 89 6.79 -3.00 0.83
C HIS A 89 6.00 -3.53 2.03
N SER A 90 6.14 -2.87 3.18
CA SER A 90 5.50 -3.27 4.45
C SER A 90 3.98 -3.49 4.32
N SER A 91 3.32 -2.66 3.52
CA SER A 91 1.89 -2.75 3.23
C SER A 91 1.42 -4.02 2.51
N PHE A 92 2.32 -4.74 1.84
CA PHE A 92 2.02 -6.06 1.27
C PHE A 92 2.03 -7.17 2.32
N GLY A 93 2.30 -6.88 3.60
CA GLY A 93 1.94 -7.78 4.70
C GLY A 93 0.41 -7.98 4.84
N ASN A 94 -0.41 -7.12 4.23
CA ASN A 94 -1.86 -7.28 4.20
C ASN A 94 -2.28 -8.20 3.04
N LYS A 95 -2.78 -9.39 3.37
CA LYS A 95 -3.26 -10.40 2.41
C LYS A 95 -4.32 -9.86 1.45
N ASP A 96 -5.29 -9.12 1.94
CA ASP A 96 -6.43 -8.67 1.11
C ASP A 96 -5.99 -7.63 0.09
N ARG A 97 -5.03 -6.77 0.47
CA ARG A 97 -4.39 -5.85 -0.48
C ARG A 97 -3.60 -6.61 -1.56
N VAL A 98 -2.85 -7.64 -1.18
CA VAL A 98 -2.11 -8.48 -2.14
C VAL A 98 -3.08 -9.25 -3.05
N ALA A 99 -4.19 -9.75 -2.53
CA ALA A 99 -5.22 -10.43 -3.31
C ALA A 99 -5.88 -9.47 -4.33
N TYR A 100 -6.18 -8.24 -3.90
CA TYR A 100 -6.70 -7.19 -4.78
C TYR A 100 -5.74 -6.91 -5.94
N PHE A 101 -4.48 -6.59 -5.63
CA PHE A 101 -3.49 -6.30 -6.68
C PHE A 101 -3.20 -7.50 -7.56
N LYS A 102 -3.16 -8.71 -6.99
CA LYS A 102 -3.00 -9.94 -7.76
C LYS A 102 -4.11 -10.08 -8.79
N ARG A 103 -5.37 -9.89 -8.40
CA ARG A 103 -6.50 -9.96 -9.31
C ARG A 103 -6.36 -8.93 -10.43
N GLU A 104 -6.13 -7.65 -10.11
CA GLU A 104 -5.92 -6.61 -11.13
C GLU A 104 -4.78 -6.95 -12.09
N ILE A 105 -3.64 -7.41 -11.57
CA ILE A 105 -2.46 -7.76 -12.38
C ILE A 105 -2.75 -8.93 -13.31
N LEU A 106 -3.49 -9.93 -12.85
CA LEU A 106 -3.86 -11.08 -13.68
C LEU A 106 -4.88 -10.68 -14.76
N GLU A 107 -5.86 -9.84 -14.41
CA GLU A 107 -6.83 -9.27 -15.35
C GLU A 107 -6.14 -8.41 -16.43
N GLU A 108 -5.22 -7.51 -16.03
CA GLU A 108 -4.39 -6.69 -16.95
C GLU A 108 -3.63 -7.55 -17.97
N MET A 109 -3.31 -8.79 -17.62
CA MET A 109 -2.49 -9.70 -18.43
C MET A 109 -3.32 -10.76 -19.17
N GLY A 110 -4.65 -10.74 -19.04
CA GLY A 110 -5.54 -11.74 -19.65
C GLY A 110 -5.37 -13.15 -19.07
N VAL A 111 -4.82 -13.29 -17.86
CA VAL A 111 -4.59 -14.58 -17.22
C VAL A 111 -5.76 -14.89 -16.30
N SER A 112 -6.62 -15.81 -16.72
CA SER A 112 -7.63 -16.39 -15.83
C SER A 112 -7.00 -17.51 -15.01
N VAL A 113 -6.98 -17.36 -13.68
CA VAL A 113 -6.56 -18.42 -12.76
C VAL A 113 -7.84 -19.06 -12.20
N PRO A 114 -7.96 -20.40 -12.15
CA PRO A 114 -9.16 -21.07 -11.62
C PRO A 114 -9.54 -20.65 -10.21
#